data_AF-A0A1J9Q4C1-F1
#
_entry.id   AF-A0A1J9Q4C1-F1
#
_cell.length_a   1.000
_cell.length_b   1.000
_cell.length_c   1.000
_cell.angle_alpha   90.00
_cell.angle_beta   90.00
_cell.angle_gamma   90.00
#
_symmetry.space_group_name_H-M   'P 1'
#
loop_
_entity.id
_entity.type
_entity.pdbx_description
1 polymer ?
#
loop_
_entity_poly.entity_id
_entity_poly.type
_entity_poly.pdbx_seq_one_letter_code
_entity_poly.pdbx_strand_id
1 'polypeptide(L)'
;MGDRYQNDRYEVVHKLGFGSYSTVWLAKDLDKGFFVALKIVVATVLEKSRETKILTIHFEKGFTSQQHSLLPRHLRSISDVYHQLGEPMRLPVQRLDGKSTGSETPRYCVPVARTYISCQDVEKDCEVVIADFRETFLSAASKRLHTPVLLLPPEFLFDEPLGTASDPWTLGSTLYNILGENALFEGFMPDEDHAIAEMIGTLGHFPEKWRDRWQKKGDFFLSDGSCKKDIHLAPRSMVATSD
;
A
#
# COMPACT_ATOMS: atom_id res chain seq x y z
N MET A 1 17.95 -16.92 -6.73
CA MET A 1 17.08 -17.38 -7.84
C MET A 1 17.28 -18.87 -8.02
N GLY A 2 16.21 -19.65 -7.97
CA GLY A 2 16.29 -21.11 -7.84
C GLY A 2 16.61 -21.57 -6.42
N ASP A 3 16.64 -20.66 -5.46
CA ASP A 3 16.83 -21.01 -4.04
C ASP A 3 15.59 -21.74 -3.55
N ARG A 4 15.81 -22.77 -2.74
CA ARG A 4 14.74 -23.63 -2.25
C ARG A 4 14.56 -23.52 -0.74
N TYR A 5 13.30 -23.52 -0.32
CA TYR A 5 12.91 -23.36 1.08
C TYR A 5 11.97 -24.48 1.53
N GLN A 6 11.92 -24.71 2.85
CA GLN A 6 11.07 -25.71 3.50
C GLN A 6 11.24 -27.10 2.87
N ASN A 7 12.41 -27.72 3.08
CA ASN A 7 12.75 -29.05 2.57
C ASN A 7 12.53 -29.17 1.05
N ASP A 8 13.08 -28.22 0.30
CA ASP A 8 12.97 -28.15 -1.16
C ASP A 8 11.57 -27.93 -1.75
N ARG A 9 10.54 -27.73 -0.92
CA ARG A 9 9.17 -27.54 -1.40
C ARG A 9 8.99 -26.28 -2.25
N TYR A 10 9.57 -25.15 -1.84
CA TYR A 10 9.34 -23.88 -2.51
C TYR A 10 10.58 -23.38 -3.25
N GLU A 11 10.50 -23.27 -4.57
CA GLU A 11 11.60 -22.77 -5.40
C GLU A 11 11.35 -21.32 -5.84
N VAL A 12 12.29 -20.40 -5.57
CA VAL A 12 12.16 -18.97 -5.90
C VAL A 12 12.34 -18.71 -7.40
N VAL A 13 11.34 -18.08 -8.01
CA VAL A 13 11.21 -17.87 -9.47
C VAL A 13 11.27 -16.40 -9.88
N HIS A 14 10.80 -15.46 -9.05
CA HIS A 14 10.89 -14.03 -9.37
C HIS A 14 10.80 -13.18 -8.10
N LYS A 15 11.34 -11.96 -8.10
CA LYS A 15 11.06 -10.98 -7.04
C LYS A 15 9.79 -10.21 -7.35
N LEU A 16 8.85 -10.13 -6.41
CA LEU A 16 7.57 -9.39 -6.57
C LEU A 16 7.56 -8.04 -5.86
N GLY A 17 8.36 -7.88 -4.79
CA GLY A 17 8.40 -6.62 -4.07
C GLY A 17 9.40 -6.60 -2.92
N PHE A 18 9.59 -5.43 -2.34
CA PHE A 18 10.33 -5.25 -1.10
C PHE A 18 9.82 -4.02 -0.36
N GLY A 19 10.01 -4.01 0.95
CA GLY A 19 9.79 -2.86 1.82
C GLY A 19 10.83 -2.85 2.93
N SER A 20 10.71 -1.93 3.88
CA SER A 20 11.69 -1.71 4.95
C SER A 20 12.01 -2.96 5.78
N TYR A 21 11.09 -3.92 5.86
CA TYR A 21 11.17 -5.06 6.78
C TYR A 21 10.97 -6.43 6.12
N SER A 22 10.75 -6.48 4.81
CA SER A 22 10.58 -7.75 4.10
C SER A 22 10.79 -7.65 2.60
N THR A 23 11.06 -8.81 2.01
CA THR A 23 11.01 -9.02 0.55
C THR A 23 9.94 -10.04 0.21
N VAL A 24 9.21 -9.83 -0.88
CA VAL A 24 8.19 -10.75 -1.38
C VAL A 24 8.68 -11.36 -2.69
N TRP A 25 8.64 -12.68 -2.77
CA TRP A 25 9.13 -13.46 -3.90
C TRP A 25 8.03 -14.36 -4.45
N LEU A 26 7.97 -14.47 -5.77
CA LEU A 26 7.23 -15.51 -6.47
C LEU A 26 8.01 -16.81 -6.34
N ALA A 27 7.36 -17.87 -5.89
CA ALA A 27 7.93 -19.21 -5.80
C ALA A 27 6.98 -20.26 -6.37
N LYS A 28 7.52 -21.37 -6.87
CA LYS A 28 6.75 -22.55 -7.26
C LYS A 28 6.68 -23.50 -6.07
N ASP A 29 5.47 -23.85 -5.64
CA ASP A 29 5.24 -24.97 -4.71
C ASP A 29 5.39 -26.27 -5.50
N LEU A 30 6.48 -27.00 -5.28
CA LEU A 30 6.80 -28.22 -6.02
C LEU A 30 5.89 -29.40 -5.64
N ASP A 31 5.30 -29.38 -4.44
CA ASP A 31 4.37 -30.43 -4.00
C ASP A 31 3.01 -30.27 -4.66
N LYS A 32 2.53 -29.02 -4.75
CA LYS A 32 1.18 -28.71 -5.24
C LYS A 32 1.14 -28.26 -6.70
N GLY A 33 2.29 -27.92 -7.28
CA GLY A 33 2.44 -27.55 -8.68
C GLY A 33 1.99 -26.12 -9.04
N PHE A 34 1.58 -25.30 -8.08
CA PHE A 34 1.15 -23.91 -8.31
C PHE A 34 2.14 -22.88 -7.76
N PHE A 35 2.01 -21.65 -8.21
CA PHE A 35 2.84 -20.56 -7.72
C PHE A 35 2.27 -19.92 -6.45
N VAL A 36 3.16 -19.45 -5.59
CA VAL A 36 2.85 -18.77 -4.32
C VAL A 36 3.69 -17.51 -4.15
N ALA A 37 3.20 -16.57 -3.34
CA ALA A 37 4.00 -15.45 -2.86
C ALA A 37 4.63 -15.81 -1.50
N LEU A 38 5.96 -15.82 -1.42
CA LEU A 38 6.74 -15.98 -0.19
C LEU A 38 7.16 -14.62 0.35
N LYS A 39 6.64 -14.25 1.53
CA LYS A 39 7.08 -13.08 2.29
C LYS A 39 8.22 -13.47 3.24
N ILE A 40 9.43 -12.99 2.95
CA ILE A 40 10.61 -13.21 3.79
C ILE A 40 10.82 -11.96 4.64
N VAL A 41 10.71 -12.10 5.96
CA VAL A 41 10.78 -11.00 6.94
C VAL A 41 12.14 -10.99 7.64
N VAL A 42 12.66 -9.81 7.95
CA VAL A 42 13.90 -9.66 8.72
C VAL A 42 13.75 -10.25 10.12
N ALA A 43 14.72 -11.07 10.56
CA ALA A 43 14.63 -11.88 11.77
C ALA A 43 14.37 -11.07 13.06
N THR A 44 14.90 -9.84 13.16
CA THR A 44 14.70 -8.95 14.33
C THR A 44 13.26 -8.45 14.48
N VAL A 45 12.44 -8.57 13.44
CA VAL A 45 11.02 -8.16 13.43
C VAL A 45 10.10 -9.30 13.89
N LEU A 46 10.59 -10.56 13.92
CA LEU A 46 9.79 -11.74 14.24
C LEU A 46 9.39 -11.81 15.73
N GLU A 47 10.22 -11.30 16.64
CA GLU A 47 9.97 -11.42 18.09
C GLU A 47 8.77 -10.59 18.59
N LYS A 48 8.21 -9.67 17.77
CA LYS A 48 7.11 -8.76 18.17
C LYS A 48 6.06 -8.51 17.08
N SER A 49 5.99 -9.33 16.04
CA SER A 49 5.11 -9.10 14.88
C SER A 49 3.61 -9.21 15.24
N ARG A 50 2.89 -8.08 15.23
CA ARG A 50 1.41 -8.03 15.31
C ARG A 50 0.76 -8.73 14.12
N GLU A 51 1.40 -8.65 12.96
CA GLU A 51 0.96 -9.24 11.70
C GLU A 51 0.76 -10.75 11.82
N THR A 52 1.67 -11.47 12.50
CA THR A 52 1.55 -12.93 12.65
C THR A 52 0.30 -13.31 13.43
N LYS A 53 -0.03 -12.58 14.50
CA LYS A 53 -1.26 -12.81 15.29
C LYS A 53 -2.51 -12.54 14.47
N ILE A 54 -2.51 -11.47 13.67
CA ILE A 54 -3.66 -11.08 12.84
C ILE A 54 -3.86 -12.06 11.68
N LEU A 55 -2.78 -12.52 11.06
CA LEU A 55 -2.81 -13.55 10.03
C LEU A 55 -3.28 -14.90 10.59
N THR A 56 -2.87 -15.28 11.80
CA THR A 56 -3.40 -16.47 12.48
C THR A 56 -4.90 -16.34 12.71
N ILE A 57 -5.39 -15.20 13.21
CA ILE A 57 -6.84 -14.97 13.37
C ILE A 57 -7.57 -15.04 12.03
N HIS A 58 -7.03 -14.45 10.95
CA HIS A 58 -7.62 -14.53 9.61
C HIS A 58 -7.68 -15.98 9.10
N PHE A 59 -6.63 -16.76 9.35
CA PHE A 59 -6.53 -18.16 8.95
C PHE A 59 -7.49 -19.05 9.74
N GLU A 60 -7.53 -18.90 11.06
CA GLU A 60 -8.41 -19.66 11.96
C GLU A 60 -9.90 -19.33 11.76
N LYS A 61 -10.23 -18.06 11.49
CA LYS A 61 -11.60 -17.62 11.19
C LYS A 61 -12.01 -17.87 9.74
N GLY A 62 -11.12 -18.43 8.93
CA GLY A 62 -11.39 -18.80 7.55
C GLY A 62 -11.58 -17.63 6.58
N PHE A 63 -11.20 -16.40 6.94
CA PHE A 63 -11.15 -15.30 5.98
C PHE A 63 -10.10 -15.53 4.88
N THR A 64 -9.10 -16.37 5.14
CA THR A 64 -8.13 -16.89 4.17
C THR A 64 -8.25 -18.41 3.93
N SER A 65 -9.37 -19.03 4.32
CA SER A 65 -9.59 -20.48 4.16
C SER A 65 -9.75 -20.93 2.71
N GLN A 66 -10.01 -20.01 1.79
CA GLN A 66 -9.71 -20.25 0.41
C GLN A 66 -8.25 -19.88 0.17
N GLN A 67 -7.43 -20.85 -0.24
CA GLN A 67 -6.17 -20.63 -0.94
C GLN A 67 -6.48 -19.88 -2.25
N HIS A 68 -6.96 -18.63 -2.18
CA HIS A 68 -6.87 -17.72 -3.30
C HIS A 68 -5.39 -17.46 -3.43
N SER A 69 -4.78 -18.20 -4.35
CA SER A 69 -3.52 -17.81 -4.95
C SER A 69 -3.66 -16.32 -5.28
N LEU A 70 -2.92 -15.46 -4.56
CA LEU A 70 -2.78 -14.03 -4.89
C LEU A 70 -2.21 -13.84 -6.30
N LEU A 71 -1.74 -14.94 -6.89
CA LEU A 71 -1.23 -15.00 -8.24
C LEU A 71 -2.34 -15.44 -9.18
N PRO A 72 -2.44 -14.82 -10.37
CA PRO A 72 -3.47 -15.13 -11.32
C PRO A 72 -3.57 -16.64 -11.60
N ARG A 73 -4.80 -17.17 -11.63
CA ARG A 73 -5.06 -18.61 -11.81
C ARG A 73 -4.54 -19.16 -13.15
N HIS A 74 -4.21 -18.30 -14.11
CA HIS A 74 -3.64 -18.68 -15.41
C HIS A 74 -2.13 -18.91 -15.39
N LEU A 75 -1.40 -18.51 -14.34
CA LEU A 75 0.03 -18.80 -14.23
C LEU A 75 0.24 -20.28 -13.88
N ARG A 76 0.33 -21.15 -14.89
CA ARG A 76 0.48 -22.61 -14.72
C ARG A 76 1.89 -23.09 -14.97
N SER A 77 2.68 -22.34 -15.72
CA SER A 77 4.06 -22.65 -16.06
C SER A 77 4.98 -21.45 -15.84
N ILE A 78 6.29 -21.73 -15.80
CA ILE A 78 7.30 -20.67 -15.72
C ILE A 78 7.35 -19.82 -16.98
N SER A 79 6.94 -20.38 -18.12
CA SER A 79 6.81 -19.64 -19.38
C SER A 79 5.70 -18.60 -19.29
N ASP A 80 4.57 -18.93 -18.65
CA ASP A 80 3.46 -17.97 -18.45
C ASP A 80 3.94 -16.81 -17.56
N VAL A 81 4.69 -17.14 -16.51
CA VAL A 81 5.29 -16.16 -15.60
C VAL A 81 6.21 -15.22 -16.36
N TYR A 82 7.12 -15.74 -17.18
CA TYR A 82 8.08 -14.91 -17.91
C TYR A 82 7.44 -14.14 -19.06
N HIS A 83 6.39 -14.68 -19.68
CA HIS A 83 5.60 -13.95 -20.66
C HIS A 83 4.95 -12.72 -20.03
N GLN A 84 4.44 -12.85 -18.79
CA GLN A 84 3.73 -11.76 -18.11
C GLN A 84 4.65 -10.77 -17.40
N LEU A 85 5.68 -11.25 -16.70
CA LEU A 85 6.54 -10.43 -15.83
C LEU A 85 7.91 -10.12 -16.43
N GLY A 86 8.24 -10.76 -17.56
CA GLY A 86 9.60 -10.83 -18.08
C GLY A 86 10.45 -11.87 -17.34
N GLU A 87 11.63 -12.14 -17.90
CA GLU A 87 12.62 -12.95 -17.22
C GLU A 87 13.31 -12.17 -16.08
N PRO A 88 13.64 -12.82 -14.96
CA PRO A 88 14.27 -12.19 -13.82
C PRO A 88 15.70 -11.75 -14.14
N MET A 89 15.93 -10.44 -14.10
CA MET A 89 17.26 -9.87 -14.25
C MET A 89 18.14 -10.15 -13.03
N ARG A 90 19.43 -10.44 -13.27
CA ARG A 90 20.45 -10.56 -12.23
C ARG A 90 21.49 -9.48 -12.42
N LEU A 91 21.57 -8.54 -11.49
CA LEU A 91 22.54 -7.46 -11.52
C LEU A 91 23.71 -7.79 -10.60
N PRO A 92 24.97 -7.69 -11.05
CA PRO A 92 26.11 -7.98 -10.20
C PRO A 92 26.17 -7.01 -9.03
N VAL A 93 26.52 -7.51 -7.84
CA VAL A 93 26.80 -6.64 -6.70
C VAL A 93 28.24 -6.17 -6.81
N GLN A 94 28.42 -4.86 -6.90
CA GLN A 94 29.73 -4.22 -6.98
C GLN A 94 29.85 -3.17 -5.89
N ARG A 95 31.06 -3.03 -5.34
CA ARG A 95 31.36 -1.96 -4.40
C ARG A 95 31.52 -0.65 -5.17
N LEU A 96 31.05 0.45 -4.58
CA LEU A 96 31.20 1.79 -5.15
C LEU A 96 32.67 2.22 -5.28
N ASP A 97 33.55 1.69 -4.44
CA ASP A 97 34.99 1.94 -4.48
C ASP A 97 35.77 1.02 -5.44
N GLY A 98 35.06 0.16 -6.20
CA GLY A 98 35.64 -0.74 -7.20
C GLY A 98 36.42 -1.93 -6.64
N LYS A 99 36.48 -2.11 -5.32
CA LYS A 99 37.17 -3.26 -4.70
C LYS A 99 36.35 -4.54 -4.83
N SER A 100 37.00 -5.69 -4.61
CA SER A 100 36.30 -6.98 -4.58
C SER A 100 35.29 -7.06 -3.44
N THR A 101 34.19 -7.74 -3.72
CA THR A 101 33.20 -8.17 -2.74
C THR A 101 33.70 -9.42 -2.02
N GLY A 102 33.41 -9.56 -0.73
CA GLY A 102 33.77 -10.75 0.05
C GLY A 102 32.84 -11.93 -0.23
N SER A 103 33.18 -13.12 0.28
CA SER A 103 32.35 -14.33 0.21
C SER A 103 30.94 -14.15 0.78
N GLU A 104 30.82 -13.28 1.79
CA GLU A 104 29.57 -12.98 2.49
C GLU A 104 28.62 -12.08 1.68
N THR A 105 29.10 -11.48 0.59
CA THR A 105 28.29 -10.58 -0.23
C THR A 105 27.51 -11.39 -1.27
N PRO A 106 26.19 -11.14 -1.43
CA PRO A 106 25.42 -11.76 -2.51
C PRO A 106 26.09 -11.54 -3.86
N ARG A 107 26.17 -12.59 -4.69
CA ARG A 107 26.78 -12.49 -6.03
C ARG A 107 26.03 -11.54 -6.96
N TYR A 108 24.72 -11.44 -6.78
CA TYR A 108 23.84 -10.61 -7.59
C TYR A 108 22.64 -10.14 -6.78
N CYS A 109 22.07 -9.02 -7.21
CA CYS A 109 20.76 -8.54 -6.82
C CYS A 109 19.73 -8.88 -7.91
N VAL A 110 18.49 -9.07 -7.49
CA VAL A 110 17.34 -9.27 -8.40
C VAL A 110 16.43 -8.05 -8.27
N PRO A 111 16.24 -7.25 -9.32
CA PRO A 111 15.23 -6.19 -9.36
C PRO A 111 13.82 -6.75 -9.19
N VAL A 112 12.88 -5.91 -8.78
CA VAL A 112 11.46 -6.29 -8.72
C VAL A 112 10.94 -6.51 -10.14
N ALA A 113 10.08 -7.51 -10.33
CA ALA A 113 9.37 -7.72 -11.59
C ALA A 113 8.62 -6.44 -11.98
N ARG A 114 8.55 -6.17 -13.28
CA ARG A 114 7.69 -5.10 -13.78
C ARG A 114 6.26 -5.61 -13.77
N THR A 115 5.52 -5.27 -12.72
CA THR A 115 4.11 -5.66 -12.55
C THR A 115 3.15 -4.59 -13.06
N TYR A 116 3.64 -3.58 -13.80
CA TYR A 116 2.78 -2.55 -14.35
C TYR A 116 1.99 -3.15 -15.52
N ILE A 117 0.68 -3.22 -15.34
CA ILE A 117 -0.28 -3.53 -16.41
C ILE A 117 -1.09 -2.26 -16.68
N SER A 118 -1.42 -2.02 -17.94
CA SER A 118 -2.38 -0.96 -18.27
C SER A 118 -3.71 -1.25 -17.60
N CYS A 119 -4.42 -0.23 -17.13
CA CYS A 119 -5.79 -0.41 -16.63
C CYS A 119 -6.72 -1.02 -17.70
N GLN A 120 -6.41 -0.82 -18.98
CA GLN A 120 -7.14 -1.39 -20.12
C GLN A 120 -6.90 -2.90 -20.28
N ASP A 121 -5.76 -3.40 -19.78
CA ASP A 121 -5.36 -4.80 -19.85
C ASP A 121 -5.78 -5.58 -18.59
N VAL A 122 -6.39 -4.91 -17.61
CA VAL A 122 -6.97 -5.56 -16.43
C VAL A 122 -8.22 -6.31 -16.88
N GLU A 123 -8.25 -7.63 -16.65
CA GLU A 123 -9.41 -8.46 -16.96
C GLU A 123 -10.67 -7.92 -16.29
N LYS A 124 -11.81 -7.98 -16.99
CA LYS A 124 -13.11 -7.47 -16.50
C LYS A 124 -13.57 -8.13 -15.20
N ASP A 125 -13.06 -9.32 -14.89
CA ASP A 125 -13.38 -10.12 -13.70
C ASP A 125 -12.20 -10.18 -12.72
N CYS A 126 -11.54 -9.04 -12.45
CA CYS A 126 -10.44 -9.00 -11.50
C CYS A 126 -10.92 -9.20 -10.04
N GLU A 127 -10.27 -10.11 -9.33
CA GLU A 127 -10.46 -10.31 -7.89
C GLU A 127 -9.53 -9.35 -7.13
N VAL A 128 -10.10 -8.39 -6.40
CA VAL A 128 -9.32 -7.48 -5.55
C VAL A 128 -9.11 -8.12 -4.19
N VAL A 129 -7.85 -8.32 -3.82
CA VAL A 129 -7.47 -8.89 -2.52
C VAL A 129 -6.67 -7.88 -1.73
N ILE A 130 -7.12 -7.59 -0.50
CA ILE A 130 -6.34 -6.79 0.46
C ILE A 130 -5.23 -7.68 1.02
N ALA A 131 -3.99 -7.20 0.90
CA ALA A 131 -2.82 -7.85 1.44
C ALA A 131 -2.06 -6.89 2.37
N ASP A 132 -1.12 -7.44 3.12
CA ASP A 132 -0.23 -6.72 4.05
C ASP A 132 -0.93 -6.11 5.29
N PHE A 133 -1.14 -6.97 6.29
CA PHE A 133 -1.79 -6.60 7.56
C PHE A 133 -0.82 -6.08 8.62
N ARG A 134 0.34 -5.53 8.21
CA ARG A 134 1.38 -5.05 9.13
C ARG A 134 0.90 -3.94 10.06
N GLU A 135 0.12 -3.03 9.50
CA GLU A 135 -0.41 -1.85 10.21
C GLU A 135 -1.83 -2.07 10.76
N THR A 136 -2.38 -3.28 10.61
CA THR A 136 -3.70 -3.62 11.13
C THR A 136 -3.69 -3.70 12.66
N PHE A 137 -4.77 -3.25 13.28
CA PHE A 137 -4.99 -3.34 14.73
C PHE A 137 -6.43 -3.81 15.02
N LEU A 138 -6.61 -4.56 16.11
CA LEU A 138 -7.91 -5.15 16.46
C LEU A 138 -8.85 -4.17 17.20
N SER A 139 -8.34 -3.04 17.68
CA SER A 139 -9.13 -1.98 18.33
C SER A 139 -8.44 -0.63 18.18
N ALA A 140 -9.21 0.46 18.34
CA ALA A 140 -8.90 1.91 18.29
C ALA A 140 -7.70 2.42 19.13
N ALA A 141 -6.64 1.63 19.28
CA ALA A 141 -5.52 1.88 20.17
C ALA A 141 -4.30 2.45 19.44
N SER A 142 -4.27 2.46 18.10
CA SER A 142 -3.16 3.09 17.39
C SER A 142 -3.37 4.60 17.35
N LYS A 143 -2.44 5.35 17.94
CA LYS A 143 -2.35 6.81 17.78
C LYS A 143 -1.62 7.22 16.50
N ARG A 144 -1.22 6.25 15.66
CA ARG A 144 -0.40 6.51 14.49
C ARG A 144 -0.91 5.72 13.31
N LEU A 145 -1.19 6.42 12.22
CA LEU A 145 -1.43 5.85 10.90
C LEU A 145 -0.17 6.07 10.06
N HIS A 146 0.21 5.05 9.29
CA HIS A 146 1.30 5.12 8.32
C HIS A 146 0.76 5.34 6.89
N THR A 147 -0.42 5.97 6.81
CA THR A 147 -1.13 6.31 5.59
C THR A 147 -0.56 7.63 5.01
N PRO A 148 -0.45 7.77 3.67
CA PRO A 148 -0.10 9.05 3.06
C PRO A 148 -1.02 10.17 3.55
N VAL A 149 -0.48 11.36 3.78
CA VAL A 149 -1.18 12.45 4.50
C VAL A 149 -2.52 12.85 3.86
N LEU A 150 -2.60 12.87 2.53
CA LEU A 150 -3.83 13.18 1.79
C LEU A 150 -4.90 12.08 1.86
N LEU A 151 -4.54 10.88 2.31
CA LEU A 151 -5.47 9.76 2.50
C LEU A 151 -5.83 9.55 3.97
N LEU A 152 -5.29 10.38 4.87
CA LEU A 152 -5.62 10.33 6.29
C LEU A 152 -7.09 10.72 6.51
N PRO A 153 -7.77 10.05 7.45
CA PRO A 153 -9.12 10.43 7.82
C PRO A 153 -9.12 11.70 8.69
N PRO A 154 -10.18 12.51 8.63
CA PRO A 154 -10.24 13.79 9.36
C PRO A 154 -10.13 13.58 10.88
N GLU A 155 -10.67 12.49 11.44
CA GLU A 155 -10.51 12.20 12.86
C GLU A 155 -9.04 12.06 13.29
N PHE A 156 -8.16 11.56 12.42
CA PHE A 156 -6.73 11.51 12.70
C PHE A 156 -6.14 12.92 12.79
N LEU A 157 -6.46 13.76 11.80
CA LEU A 157 -5.93 15.13 11.67
C LEU A 157 -6.40 16.07 12.80
N PHE A 158 -7.48 15.70 13.49
CA PHE A 158 -8.06 16.45 14.61
C PHE A 158 -7.89 15.78 15.98
N ASP A 159 -6.97 14.81 16.10
CA ASP A 159 -6.66 14.07 17.32
C ASP A 159 -7.88 13.38 17.97
N GLU A 160 -8.87 12.98 17.15
CA GLU A 160 -10.04 12.22 17.59
C GLU A 160 -9.72 10.71 17.63
N PRO A 161 -10.44 9.93 18.44
CA PRO A 161 -10.27 8.48 18.47
C PRO A 161 -10.55 7.85 17.09
N LEU A 162 -9.57 7.10 16.58
CA LEU A 162 -9.73 6.35 15.34
C LEU A 162 -10.75 5.23 15.50
N GLY A 163 -11.63 5.08 14.52
CA GLY A 163 -12.64 4.04 14.49
C GLY A 163 -12.56 3.21 13.22
N THR A 164 -13.47 2.25 13.09
CA THR A 164 -13.63 1.49 11.84
C THR A 164 -14.08 2.36 10.66
N ALA A 165 -14.50 3.61 10.90
CA ALA A 165 -14.85 4.58 9.86
C ALA A 165 -13.62 5.16 9.14
N SER A 166 -12.43 5.05 9.73
CA SER A 166 -11.17 5.48 9.12
C SER A 166 -10.84 4.67 7.86
N ASP A 167 -11.13 3.36 7.85
CA ASP A 167 -10.85 2.49 6.70
C ASP A 167 -11.74 2.81 5.48
N PRO A 168 -13.08 2.96 5.60
CA PRO A 168 -13.93 3.43 4.51
C PRO A 168 -13.54 4.81 3.98
N TRP A 169 -13.06 5.73 4.83
CA TRP A 169 -12.56 7.02 4.37
C TRP A 169 -11.36 6.84 3.43
N THR A 170 -10.31 6.17 3.92
CA THR A 170 -9.09 5.94 3.14
C THR A 170 -9.39 5.13 1.87
N LEU A 171 -10.30 4.15 1.95
CA LEU A 171 -10.78 3.41 0.78
C LEU A 171 -11.49 4.32 -0.22
N GLY A 172 -12.41 5.18 0.23
CA GLY A 172 -13.13 6.11 -0.63
C GLY A 172 -12.20 7.07 -1.38
N SER A 173 -11.23 7.67 -0.68
CA SER A 173 -10.21 8.52 -1.30
C SER A 173 -9.35 7.74 -2.30
N THR A 174 -8.98 6.50 -1.97
CA THR A 174 -8.20 5.64 -2.87
C THR A 174 -8.98 5.27 -4.14
N LEU A 175 -10.25 4.91 -4.01
CA LEU A 175 -11.13 4.60 -5.14
C LEU A 175 -11.34 5.83 -6.03
N TYR A 176 -11.51 7.02 -5.44
CA TYR A 176 -11.60 8.25 -6.21
C TYR A 176 -10.33 8.48 -7.02
N ASN A 177 -9.15 8.31 -6.43
CA ASN A 177 -7.89 8.45 -7.15
C ASN A 177 -7.76 7.47 -8.32
N ILE A 178 -8.26 6.24 -8.16
CA ILE A 178 -8.21 5.20 -9.19
C ILE A 178 -9.20 5.50 -10.32
N LEU A 179 -10.44 5.91 -9.98
CA LEU A 179 -11.53 6.04 -10.94
C LEU A 179 -11.64 7.44 -11.56
N GLY A 180 -11.24 8.47 -10.83
CA GLY A 180 -11.43 9.88 -11.19
C GLY A 180 -10.29 10.50 -11.99
N GLU A 181 -9.27 9.72 -12.34
CA GLU A 181 -8.03 10.13 -13.04
C GLU A 181 -7.21 11.24 -12.32
N ASN A 182 -7.69 11.77 -11.19
CA ASN A 182 -7.05 12.76 -10.35
C ASN A 182 -7.23 12.41 -8.88
N ALA A 183 -6.34 12.94 -8.04
CA ALA A 183 -6.46 12.75 -6.60
C ALA A 183 -7.68 13.49 -6.04
N LEU A 184 -8.37 12.91 -5.06
CA LEU A 184 -9.50 13.56 -4.38
C LEU A 184 -9.04 14.84 -3.67
N PHE A 185 -7.87 14.77 -3.04
CA PHE A 185 -7.17 15.88 -2.42
C PHE A 185 -5.78 15.96 -3.04
N GLU A 186 -5.31 17.14 -3.42
CA GLU A 186 -4.07 17.36 -4.17
C GLU A 186 -3.02 18.08 -3.32
N GLY A 187 -1.74 17.87 -3.61
CA GLY A 187 -0.69 18.57 -2.88
C GLY A 187 0.71 18.11 -3.27
N PHE A 188 1.63 19.08 -3.37
CA PHE A 188 3.04 18.78 -3.55
C PHE A 188 3.74 18.74 -2.19
N MET A 189 4.18 17.54 -1.77
CA MET A 189 4.73 17.28 -0.43
C MET A 189 3.88 17.91 0.70
N PRO A 190 2.57 17.61 0.75
CA PRO A 190 1.66 18.27 1.68
C PRO A 190 1.97 17.89 3.14
N ASP A 191 1.67 18.81 4.05
CA ASP A 191 1.58 18.53 5.47
C ASP A 191 0.11 18.33 5.89
N GLU A 192 -0.12 18.09 7.18
CA GLU A 192 -1.45 17.83 7.74
C GLU A 192 -2.37 19.04 7.58
N ASP A 193 -1.86 20.26 7.74
CA ASP A 193 -2.63 21.49 7.59
C ASP A 193 -3.09 21.70 6.13
N HIS A 194 -2.22 21.39 5.16
CA HIS A 194 -2.59 21.41 3.74
C HIS A 194 -3.65 20.37 3.41
N ALA A 195 -3.56 19.15 3.96
CA ALA A 195 -4.57 18.11 3.78
C ALA A 195 -5.94 18.55 4.34
N ILE A 196 -5.97 19.20 5.51
CA ILE A 196 -7.20 19.79 6.07
C ILE A 196 -7.78 20.84 5.13
N ALA A 197 -6.94 21.73 4.59
CA ALA A 197 -7.38 22.78 3.68
C ALA A 197 -7.99 22.22 2.39
N GLU A 198 -7.36 21.22 1.78
CA GLU A 198 -7.87 20.50 0.61
C GLU A 198 -9.21 19.81 0.88
N MET A 199 -9.36 19.17 2.05
CA MET A 199 -10.63 18.57 2.45
C MET A 199 -11.73 19.62 2.55
N ILE A 200 -11.45 20.77 3.15
CA ILE A 200 -12.42 21.87 3.27
C ILE A 200 -12.75 22.47 1.90
N GLY A 201 -11.75 22.67 1.05
CA GLY A 201 -11.93 23.16 -0.31
C GLY A 201 -12.80 22.23 -1.16
N THR A 202 -12.63 20.91 -0.98
CA THR A 202 -13.28 19.87 -1.78
C THR A 202 -14.68 19.48 -1.28
N LEU A 203 -14.79 19.24 0.03
CA LEU A 203 -15.99 18.69 0.69
C LEU A 203 -16.84 19.76 1.37
N GLY A 204 -16.32 20.99 1.48
CA GLY A 204 -16.93 22.06 2.24
C GLY A 204 -16.57 22.01 3.72
N HIS A 205 -17.33 22.75 4.52
CA HIS A 205 -16.97 23.04 5.89
C HIS A 205 -17.08 21.83 6.84
N PHE A 206 -16.03 21.63 7.63
CA PHE A 206 -16.06 20.72 8.77
C PHE A 206 -16.91 21.24 9.94
N PRO A 207 -17.36 20.34 10.85
CA PRO A 207 -18.01 20.72 12.10
C PRO A 207 -17.21 21.76 12.91
N GLU A 208 -17.92 22.67 13.60
CA GLU A 208 -17.31 23.77 14.37
C GLU A 208 -16.23 23.28 15.34
N LYS A 209 -16.49 22.13 16.01
CA LYS A 209 -15.55 21.50 16.95
C LYS A 209 -14.14 21.26 16.39
N TRP A 210 -14.01 21.06 15.07
CA TRP A 210 -12.72 20.82 14.40
C TRP A 210 -12.10 22.13 13.90
N ARG A 211 -12.94 23.05 13.42
CA ARG A 211 -12.50 24.39 12.98
C ARG A 211 -11.84 25.19 14.11
N ASP A 212 -12.30 25.03 15.34
CA ASP A 212 -11.73 25.75 16.49
C ASP A 212 -10.41 25.15 16.96
N ARG A 213 -10.17 23.87 16.68
CA ARG A 213 -8.89 23.21 16.99
C ARG A 213 -7.81 23.52 15.96
N TRP A 214 -8.19 23.82 14.72
CA TRP A 214 -7.25 24.13 13.65
C TRP A 214 -6.61 25.52 13.81
N GLN A 215 -5.41 25.56 14.40
CA GLN A 215 -4.72 26.83 14.68
C GLN A 215 -4.24 27.55 13.42
N LYS A 216 -3.78 26.80 12.40
CA LYS A 216 -3.25 27.39 11.15
C LYS A 216 -4.32 27.69 10.11
N LYS A 217 -5.62 27.61 10.44
CA LYS A 217 -6.70 27.93 9.49
C LYS A 217 -6.54 29.30 8.82
N GLY A 218 -6.00 30.26 9.57
CA GLY A 218 -5.76 31.62 9.10
C GLY A 218 -4.65 31.73 8.06
N ASP A 219 -3.83 30.69 7.86
CA ASP A 219 -2.85 30.63 6.78
C ASP A 219 -3.51 30.34 5.43
N PHE A 220 -4.63 29.60 5.44
CA PHE A 220 -5.32 29.11 4.23
C PHE A 220 -6.60 29.88 3.91
N PHE A 221 -7.35 30.32 4.92
CA PHE A 221 -8.67 30.94 4.77
C PHE A 221 -8.71 32.34 5.38
N LEU A 222 -9.49 33.24 4.77
CA LEU A 222 -9.83 34.55 5.29
C LEU A 222 -10.89 34.43 6.41
N SER A 223 -11.09 35.51 7.17
CA SER A 223 -12.06 35.54 8.27
C SER A 223 -13.50 35.30 7.83
N ASP A 224 -13.82 35.56 6.56
CA ASP A 224 -15.13 35.28 5.94
C ASP A 224 -15.29 33.83 5.46
N GLY A 225 -14.25 32.99 5.64
CA GLY A 225 -14.25 31.58 5.24
C GLY A 225 -13.81 31.32 3.80
N SER A 226 -13.49 32.35 3.01
CA SER A 226 -12.99 32.20 1.65
C SER A 226 -11.51 31.78 1.63
N CYS A 227 -11.11 30.98 0.65
CA CYS A 227 -9.71 30.58 0.47
C CYS A 227 -8.86 31.79 0.03
N LYS A 228 -7.64 31.91 0.57
CA LYS A 228 -6.71 32.95 0.13
C LYS A 228 -6.21 32.67 -1.29
N LYS A 229 -6.02 33.75 -2.07
CA LYS A 229 -5.72 33.69 -3.51
C LYS A 229 -4.35 33.10 -3.86
N ASP A 230 -3.41 33.13 -2.93
CA ASP A 230 -2.06 32.58 -3.05
C ASP A 230 -1.98 31.08 -2.72
N ILE A 231 -3.08 30.49 -2.23
CA ILE A 231 -3.17 29.06 -1.98
C ILE A 231 -3.80 28.39 -3.18
N HIS A 232 -3.04 27.50 -3.81
CA HIS A 232 -3.55 26.59 -4.82
C HIS A 232 -4.27 25.42 -4.14
N LEU A 233 -5.56 25.58 -3.86
CA LEU A 233 -6.44 24.46 -3.54
C LEU A 233 -7.13 23.95 -4.80
N ALA A 234 -7.38 22.64 -4.88
CA ALA A 234 -8.12 22.07 -6.00
C ALA A 234 -9.52 22.72 -6.08
N PRO A 235 -9.91 23.35 -7.21
CA PRO A 235 -11.22 23.98 -7.36
C PRO A 235 -12.28 22.91 -7.63
N ARG A 236 -12.73 22.20 -6.60
CA ARG A 236 -13.79 21.19 -6.73
C ARG A 236 -14.80 21.39 -5.63
N SER A 237 -16.05 21.65 -5.98
CA SER A 237 -17.15 21.40 -5.05
C SER A 237 -17.81 20.12 -5.54
N MET A 238 -17.76 19.06 -4.73
CA MET A 238 -18.67 17.93 -4.93
C MET A 238 -20.08 18.35 -4.51
N VAL A 239 -20.69 19.29 -5.24
CA VAL A 239 -22.13 19.52 -5.13
C VAL A 239 -22.78 18.30 -5.76
N ALA A 240 -23.52 17.53 -4.96
CA ALA A 240 -24.42 16.53 -5.52
C ALA A 240 -25.37 17.26 -6.48
N THR A 241 -25.21 17.06 -7.78
CA THR A 241 -26.25 17.41 -8.74
C THR A 241 -27.37 16.42 -8.49
N SER A 242 -28.38 16.86 -7.75
CA SER A 242 -29.67 16.19 -7.70
C SER A 242 -30.29 16.32 -9.09
N ASP A 243 -30.22 15.24 -9.88
CA ASP A 243 -31.17 14.99 -10.96
C ASP A 243 -32.49 14.45 -10.38
#